data_AF-A0A2W2AN92-F1
#
_entry.id   AF-A0A2W2AN92-F1
#
_cell.length_a   1.000
_cell.length_b   1.000
_cell.length_c   1.000
_cell.angle_alpha   90.00
_cell.angle_beta   90.00
_cell.angle_gamma   90.00
#
_symmetry.space_group_name_H-M   'P 1'
#
loop_
_entity.id
_entity.type
_entity.pdbx_description
1 polymer ?
#
loop_
_entity_poly.entity_id
_entity_poly.type
_entity_poly.pdbx_seq_one_letter_code
_entity_poly.pdbx_strand_id
1 'polypeptide(L)'
;MKLWQLSAVLGFEQEISDRYLGTYKREDGQKELDEFIIEKALTDSQLRYYVASNNSLRLMPEDLYLQGQGVKIIEILSVLDAYKKYGADAITEVVDYGSYNL
;
A
#
# COMPACT_ATOMS: atom_id res chain seq x y z
N MET A 1 1.02 9.19 8.16
CA MET A 1 -0.06 8.54 7.36
C MET A 1 -1.33 8.62 8.17
N LYS A 2 -2.46 8.94 7.53
CA LYS A 2 -3.76 9.02 8.21
C LYS A 2 -4.38 7.65 8.44
N LEU A 3 -5.25 7.54 9.46
CA LEU A 3 -5.96 6.28 9.76
C LEU A 3 -6.66 5.70 8.54
N TRP A 4 -7.35 6.53 7.75
CA TRP A 4 -8.07 6.05 6.57
C TRP A 4 -7.13 5.47 5.50
N GLN A 5 -5.92 6.03 5.34
CA GLN A 5 -4.92 5.55 4.39
C GLN A 5 -4.38 4.18 4.81
N LEU A 6 -4.05 4.01 6.09
CA LEU A 6 -3.59 2.71 6.60
C LEU A 6 -4.72 1.67 6.54
N SER A 7 -5.96 2.09 6.81
CA SER A 7 -7.14 1.22 6.68
C SER A 7 -7.36 0.76 5.23
N ALA A 8 -7.19 1.66 4.25
CA ALA A 8 -7.32 1.33 2.84
C ALA A 8 -6.25 0.33 2.41
N VAL A 9 -4.98 0.60 2.77
CA VAL A 9 -3.85 -0.28 2.45
C VAL A 9 -4.04 -1.68 3.05
N LEU A 10 -4.46 -1.78 4.31
CA LEU A 10 -4.68 -3.07 4.99
C LEU A 10 -6.06 -3.69 4.71
N GLY A 11 -6.86 -3.12 3.80
CA GLY A 11 -8.24 -3.55 3.55
C GLY A 11 -8.37 -5.01 3.09
N PHE A 12 -7.29 -5.58 2.53
CA PHE A 12 -7.22 -6.99 2.13
C PHE A 12 -6.74 -7.93 3.24
N GLU A 13 -6.32 -7.40 4.38
CA GLU A 13 -5.67 -8.12 5.48
C GLU A 13 -6.38 -7.86 6.81
N GLN A 14 -7.63 -8.33 6.91
CA GLN A 14 -8.54 -7.98 8.00
C GLN A 14 -7.97 -8.28 9.40
N GLU A 15 -7.25 -9.39 9.59
CA GLU A 15 -6.63 -9.71 10.88
C GLU A 15 -5.56 -8.68 11.31
N ILE A 16 -4.80 -8.13 10.36
CA ILE A 16 -3.80 -7.09 10.63
C ILE A 16 -4.51 -5.77 10.90
N SER A 17 -5.50 -5.42 10.06
CA SER A 17 -6.32 -4.23 10.25
C SER A 17 -6.96 -4.22 11.63
N ASP A 18 -7.63 -5.30 12.05
CA ASP A 18 -8.29 -5.36 13.35
C ASP A 18 -7.30 -5.26 14.52
N ARG A 19 -6.11 -5.88 14.39
CA ARG A 19 -5.06 -5.82 15.41
C ARG A 19 -4.55 -4.40 15.67
N TYR A 20 -4.33 -3.63 14.61
CA TYR A 20 -3.70 -2.31 14.71
C TYR A 20 -4.71 -1.15 14.74
N LEU A 21 -5.88 -1.33 14.13
CA LEU A 21 -6.86 -0.28 13.89
C LEU A 21 -8.20 -0.51 14.59
N GLY A 22 -8.45 -1.70 15.15
CA GLY A 22 -9.76 -2.08 15.71
C GLY A 22 -10.24 -1.24 16.90
N THR A 23 -9.36 -0.45 17.53
CA THR A 23 -9.70 0.46 18.63
C THR A 23 -10.06 1.88 18.17
N TYR A 24 -9.81 2.21 16.90
CA TYR A 24 -10.12 3.52 16.34
C TYR A 24 -11.58 3.60 15.90
N LYS A 25 -12.14 4.81 15.95
CA LYS A 25 -13.50 5.06 15.47
C LYS A 25 -13.46 5.56 14.03
N ARG A 26 -14.59 5.42 13.33
CA ARG A 26 -14.74 5.94 11.96
C ARG A 26 -14.47 7.46 11.85
N GLU A 27 -14.84 8.22 12.88
CA GLU A 27 -14.61 9.67 12.96
C GLU A 27 -13.12 10.05 13.04
N ASP A 28 -12.25 9.11 13.44
CA ASP A 28 -10.80 9.31 13.50
C ASP A 28 -10.12 9.19 12.13
N GLY A 29 -10.87 8.98 11.03
CA GLY A 29 -10.28 8.67 9.72
C GLY A 29 -9.18 9.64 9.28
N GLN A 30 -9.33 10.94 9.53
CA GLN A 30 -8.35 11.99 9.16
C GLN A 30 -7.19 12.16 10.15
N LYS A 31 -7.19 11.43 11.27
CA LYS A 31 -6.16 11.52 12.30
C LYS A 31 -4.86 10.92 11.78
N GLU A 32 -3.75 11.65 11.96
CA GLU A 32 -2.41 11.10 11.75
C GLU A 32 -2.13 10.00 12.77
N LEU A 33 -1.60 8.88 12.28
CA LEU A 33 -1.16 7.78 13.11
C LEU A 33 0.29 7.94 13.53
N ASP A 34 0.62 7.31 14.66
CA ASP A 34 1.99 7.19 15.12
C ASP A 34 2.80 6.32 14.16
N GLU A 35 4.00 6.79 13.79
CA GLU A 35 4.88 6.13 12.82
C GLU A 35 5.22 4.69 13.22
N PHE A 36 5.38 4.41 14.51
CA PHE A 36 5.66 3.07 15.00
C PHE A 36 4.51 2.10 14.74
N ILE A 37 3.26 2.57 14.85
CA ILE A 37 2.07 1.76 14.53
C ILE A 37 2.02 1.48 13.03
N ILE A 38 2.28 2.50 12.21
CA ILE A 38 2.31 2.39 10.75
C ILE A 38 3.36 1.36 10.34
N GLU A 39 4.61 1.53 10.79
CA GLU A 39 5.70 0.61 10.42
C GLU A 39 5.42 -0.83 10.85
N LYS A 40 4.89 -1.06 12.05
CA LYS A 40 4.54 -2.41 12.50
C LYS A 40 3.44 -3.05 11.66
N ALA A 41 2.37 -2.31 11.38
CA ALA A 41 1.26 -2.83 10.59
C ALA A 41 1.71 -3.15 9.15
N LEU A 42 2.51 -2.28 8.54
CA LEU A 42 3.08 -2.50 7.21
C LEU A 42 4.15 -3.59 7.17
N THR A 43 4.86 -3.84 8.28
CA THR A 43 5.81 -4.96 8.40
C THR A 43 5.09 -6.30 8.44
N ASP A 44 3.96 -6.36 9.15
CA ASP A 44 3.15 -7.59 9.27
C ASP A 44 2.42 -7.93 7.95
N SER A 45 2.21 -6.93 7.10
CA SER A 45 1.54 -7.06 5.80
C SER A 45 2.32 -7.92 4.81
N GLN A 46 1.60 -8.72 4.03
CA GLN A 46 2.10 -9.50 2.91
C GLN A 46 1.96 -8.78 1.57
N LEU A 47 1.39 -7.57 1.55
CA LEU A 47 1.23 -6.79 0.33
C LEU A 47 2.60 -6.44 -0.26
N ARG A 48 2.69 -6.60 -1.58
CA ARG A 48 3.89 -6.26 -2.34
C ARG A 48 3.52 -5.34 -3.47
N TYR A 49 4.42 -4.41 -3.74
CA TYR A 49 4.32 -3.47 -4.83
C TYR A 49 5.41 -3.77 -5.84
N TYR A 50 5.20 -3.36 -7.08
CA TYR A 50 6.24 -3.40 -8.10
C TYR A 50 6.30 -2.09 -8.88
N VAL A 51 7.52 -1.75 -9.31
CA VAL A 51 7.77 -0.66 -10.24
C VAL A 51 7.84 -1.25 -11.64
N ALA A 52 7.04 -0.72 -12.54
CA ALA A 52 7.01 -1.13 -13.93
C ALA A 52 7.94 -0.27 -14.80
N SER A 53 8.33 -0.80 -15.97
CA SER A 53 9.25 -0.14 -16.92
C SER A 53 8.69 1.14 -17.55
N ASN A 54 7.40 1.42 -17.37
CA ASN A 54 6.73 2.67 -17.74
C ASN A 54 6.68 3.67 -16.58
N ASN A 55 7.51 3.47 -15.54
CA ASN A 55 7.60 4.33 -14.36
C ASN A 55 6.32 4.38 -13.49
N SER A 56 5.53 3.30 -13.45
CA SER A 56 4.37 3.22 -12.55
C SER A 56 4.61 2.28 -11.38
N LEU A 57 4.19 2.67 -10.17
CA LEU A 57 4.05 1.81 -9.00
C LEU A 57 2.69 1.11 -9.04
N ARG A 58 2.64 -0.19 -8.73
CA ARG A 58 1.44 -1.04 -8.79
C ARG A 58 1.45 -2.12 -7.71
N LEU A 59 0.29 -2.70 -7.37
CA LEU A 59 0.14 -3.78 -6.39
C LEU A 59 0.31 -5.16 -7.06
N MET A 60 0.97 -6.10 -6.38
CA MET A 60 1.01 -7.52 -6.77
C MET A 60 -0.19 -8.31 -6.20
N PRO A 61 -0.70 -9.34 -6.90
CA PRO A 61 -0.37 -9.77 -8.26
C PRO A 61 -1.47 -9.35 -9.25
N GLU A 62 -1.21 -8.42 -10.15
CA GLU A 62 -1.97 -8.32 -11.42
C GLU A 62 -1.10 -8.83 -12.58
N ASP A 63 -0.69 -10.10 -12.48
CA ASP A 63 0.27 -10.75 -13.41
C ASP A 63 -0.31 -11.09 -14.80
N LEU A 64 -1.58 -10.77 -15.09
CA LEU A 64 -2.22 -11.12 -16.36
C LEU A 64 -2.29 -9.99 -17.39
N TYR A 65 -2.23 -8.70 -16.98
CA TYR A 65 -2.43 -7.58 -17.92
C TYR A 65 -1.12 -7.04 -18.53
N LEU A 66 0.01 -7.17 -17.83
CA LEU A 66 1.28 -6.57 -18.26
C LEU A 66 2.04 -7.37 -19.33
N GLN A 67 1.90 -8.70 -19.36
CA GLN A 67 2.58 -9.53 -20.34
C GLN A 67 2.13 -9.24 -21.78
N GLY A 68 0.88 -8.77 -21.97
CA GLY A 68 0.35 -8.38 -23.27
C GLY A 68 0.81 -7.02 -23.80
N GLN A 69 1.39 -6.16 -22.96
CA GLN A 69 1.77 -4.78 -23.30
C GLN A 69 3.28 -4.53 -23.38
N GLY A 70 4.11 -5.55 -23.17
CA GLY A 70 5.58 -5.41 -23.17
C GLY A 70 6.13 -4.63 -21.97
N VAL A 71 5.31 -4.41 -20.93
CA VAL A 71 5.71 -3.74 -19.70
C VAL A 71 6.40 -4.75 -18.79
N LYS A 72 7.60 -4.39 -18.31
CA LYS A 72 8.44 -5.26 -17.46
C LYS A 72 8.39 -4.79 -16.00
N ILE A 73 8.53 -5.74 -15.08
CA ILE A 73 8.79 -5.44 -13.66
C ILE A 73 10.27 -5.09 -13.50
N ILE A 74 10.54 -3.92 -12.92
CA ILE A 74 11.88 -3.39 -12.65
C ILE A 74 12.32 -3.66 -11.22
N GLU A 75 11.40 -3.51 -10.27
CA GLU A 75 11.66 -3.62 -8.84
C GLU A 75 10.42 -4.19 -8.14
N ILE A 76 10.62 -4.99 -7.11
CA ILE A 76 9.56 -5.48 -6.22
C ILE A 76 9.89 -5.00 -4.81
N LEU A 77 8.89 -4.46 -4.11
CA LEU A 77 9.01 -3.85 -2.79
C LEU A 77 7.98 -4.47 -1.86
N SER A 78 8.33 -4.62 -0.58
CA SER A 78 7.31 -4.77 0.46
C SER A 78 6.47 -3.48 0.54
N VAL A 79 5.26 -3.54 1.09
CA VAL A 79 4.47 -2.31 1.32
C VAL A 79 5.19 -1.31 2.23
N LEU A 80 5.97 -1.79 3.21
CA LEU A 80 6.79 -0.93 4.06
C LEU A 80 7.86 -0.19 3.26
N ASP A 81 8.59 -0.90 2.38
CA ASP A 81 9.63 -0.27 1.57
C ASP A 81 9.02 0.72 0.56
N ALA A 82 7.87 0.37 -0.03
CA ALA A 82 7.13 1.27 -0.92
C ALA A 82 6.66 2.53 -0.18
N TYR A 83 6.13 2.38 1.04
CA TYR A 83 5.75 3.49 1.91
C TYR A 83 6.95 4.40 2.23
N LYS A 84 8.09 3.82 2.62
CA LYS A 84 9.32 4.58 2.93
C LYS A 84 9.89 5.32 1.74
N LYS A 85 9.74 4.75 0.54
CA LYS A 85 10.31 5.30 -0.70
C LYS A 85 9.41 6.34 -1.38
N TYR A 86 8.10 6.09 -1.40
CA TYR A 86 7.14 6.88 -2.18
C TYR A 86 6.09 7.60 -1.33
N GLY A 87 5.99 7.29 -0.03
CA GLY A 87 5.06 7.92 0.89
C GLY A 87 3.67 7.29 0.89
N ALA A 88 2.85 7.74 1.84
CA ALA A 88 1.48 7.26 2.06
C ALA A 88 0.58 7.49 0.85
N ASP A 89 0.62 8.69 0.26
CA ASP A 89 -0.28 9.08 -0.83
C ASP A 89 -0.08 8.18 -2.05
N ALA A 90 1.16 7.88 -2.42
CA ALA A 90 1.47 7.01 -3.55
C ALA A 90 0.94 5.59 -3.36
N ILE A 91 1.18 4.97 -2.21
CA ILE A 91 0.72 3.59 -1.98
C ILE A 91 -0.81 3.51 -1.82
N THR A 92 -1.45 4.54 -1.28
CA THR A 92 -2.92 4.60 -1.22
C THR A 92 -3.55 4.82 -2.60
N GLU A 93 -2.96 5.67 -3.46
CA GLU A 93 -3.44 5.85 -4.83
C GLU A 93 -3.36 4.55 -5.64
N VAL A 94 -2.31 3.75 -5.45
CA VAL A 94 -2.22 2.42 -6.06
C VAL A 94 -3.37 1.51 -5.60
N VAL A 95 -3.75 1.57 -4.32
CA VAL A 95 -4.86 0.76 -3.80
C VAL A 95 -6.20 1.22 -4.38
N ASP A 96 -6.43 2.53 -4.48
CA ASP A 96 -7.69 3.10 -4.95
C ASP A 96 -7.87 3.02 -6.47
N TYR A 97 -6.79 3.19 -7.24
CA TYR A 97 -6.82 3.36 -8.70
C TYR A 97 -5.99 2.32 -9.48
N GLY A 98 -5.32 1.40 -8.78
CA GLY A 98 -4.52 0.32 -9.36
C GLY A 98 -3.09 0.70 -9.76
N SER A 99 -2.78 2.00 -9.88
CA SER A 99 -1.42 2.46 -10.21
C SER A 99 -1.17 3.90 -9.78
N TYR A 100 0.10 4.22 -9.54
CA TYR A 100 0.60 5.58 -9.30
C TYR A 100 1.76 5.87 -10.27
N ASN A 101 1.78 7.06 -10.88
CA ASN A 101 2.87 7.47 -11.77
C ASN A 101 4.01 8.11 -10.95
N LEU A 102 5.22 7.53 -11.04
CA LEU A 102 6.38 7.95 -10.26
C LEU A 102 7.08 9.20 -10.84
#